data_AF-A0A2E2D6R5-F1
#
_entry.id   AF-A0A2E2D6R5-F1
#
_cell.length_a   1.000
_cell.length_b   1.000
_cell.length_c   1.000
_cell.angle_alpha   90.00
_cell.angle_beta   90.00
_cell.angle_gamma   90.00
#
_symmetry.space_group_name_H-M   'P 1'
#
loop_
_entity.id
_entity.type
_entity.pdbx_description
1 polymer ?
#
loop_
_entity_poly.entity_id
_entity_poly.type
_entity_poly.pdbx_seq_one_letter_code
_entity_poly.pdbx_strand_id
1 'polypeptide(L)' 'MGFTTFENGWWFNYNTNRWEQNPKAGEKGYSSHQSCRSVKAFRRKLKKAPKGVKFILVSRWVGYDVEGTGSFACA' A
#
# COMPACT_ATOMS: atom_id res chain seq x y z
N MET A 1 9.15 -7.71 5.18
CA MET A 1 8.46 -7.50 3.88
C MET A 1 7.31 -6.55 4.10
N GLY A 2 7.13 -5.65 3.14
CA GLY A 2 6.34 -4.45 3.35
C GLY A 2 5.61 -3.99 2.12
N PHE A 3 4.36 -3.59 2.26
CA PHE A 3 3.53 -3.08 1.18
C PHE A 3 3.53 -1.56 1.24
N THR A 4 4.14 -0.92 0.25
CA THR A 4 4.34 0.53 0.19
C THR A 4 3.95 1.07 -1.18
N THR A 5 3.78 2.37 -1.29
CA THR A 5 3.75 3.08 -2.58
C THR A 5 4.70 4.27 -2.51
N PHE A 6 5.29 4.63 -3.65
CA PHE A 6 6.06 5.86 -3.82
C PHE A 6 5.25 6.94 -4.55
N GLU A 7 4.00 6.66 -4.90
CA GLU A 7 3.12 7.68 -5.45
C GLU A 7 2.75 8.68 -4.35
N ASN A 8 3.04 9.95 -4.62
CA ASN A 8 2.84 11.02 -3.65
C ASN A 8 1.38 11.10 -3.20
N GLY A 9 1.21 11.28 -1.89
CA GLY A 9 -0.09 11.53 -1.27
C GLY A 9 -0.82 10.27 -0.81
N TRP A 10 -0.37 9.05 -1.08
CA TRP A 10 -1.02 7.83 -0.58
C TRP A 10 -0.46 7.35 0.75
N TRP A 11 -1.35 7.19 1.73
CA TRP A 11 -1.02 6.73 3.06
C TRP A 11 -1.95 5.63 3.50
N PHE A 12 -1.40 4.61 4.15
CA PHE A 12 -2.17 3.53 4.73
C PHE A 12 -2.68 3.94 6.11
N ASN A 13 -4.01 3.98 6.25
CA ASN A 13 -4.71 4.24 7.50
C ASN A 13 -4.94 2.92 8.26
N TYR A 14 -4.34 2.80 9.44
CA TYR A 14 -4.47 1.61 10.31
C TYR A 14 -5.84 1.48 10.96
N ASN A 15 -6.56 2.59 11.15
CA ASN A 15 -7.88 2.59 11.77
C ASN A 15 -8.94 2.06 10.79
N THR A 16 -8.87 2.48 9.52
CA THR A 16 -9.82 2.07 8.47
C THR A 16 -9.34 0.85 7.67
N ASN A 17 -8.07 0.48 7.81
CA ASN A 17 -7.39 -0.58 7.04
C ASN A 17 -7.47 -0.32 5.52
N ARG A 18 -7.33 0.93 5.11
CA ARG A 18 -7.44 1.41 3.71
C ARG A 18 -6.30 2.34 3.35
N TRP A 19 -6.07 2.46 2.05
CA TRP A 19 -5.18 3.48 1.49
C TRP A 19 -6.00 4.72 1.18
N GLU A 20 -5.54 5.85 1.69
CA GLU A 20 -6.24 7.13 1.63
C GLU A 20 -5.27 8.20 1.10
N GLN A 21 -5.80 9.17 0.37
CA GLN A 21 -5.00 10.21 -0.23
C GLN A 21 -5.01 11.47 0.64
N ASN A 22 -3.86 12.12 0.78
CA ASN A 22 -3.68 13.40 1.46
C ASN A 22 -4.31 13.44 2.88
N PRO A 23 -3.88 12.54 3.80
CA PRO A 23 -4.34 12.63 5.18
C PRO A 23 -3.95 13.99 5.79
N LYS A 24 -4.73 14.46 6.76
CA LYS A 24 -4.42 15.72 7.43
C LYS A 24 -3.07 15.59 8.16
N ALA A 25 -2.21 16.59 8.01
CA ALA A 25 -0.89 16.59 8.66
C ALA A 25 -1.06 16.45 10.18
N GLY A 26 -0.36 15.47 10.79
CA GLY A 26 -0.42 15.19 12.22
C GLY A 26 -1.49 14.18 12.65
N GLU A 27 -2.29 13.64 11.72
CA GLU A 27 -3.26 12.60 12.03
C GLU A 27 -2.56 11.28 12.40
N LYS A 28 -2.83 10.76 13.59
CA LYS A 28 -2.24 9.51 14.08
C LYS A 28 -2.88 8.32 13.34
N GLY A 29 -2.08 7.28 13.09
CA GLY A 29 -2.58 6.05 12.49
C GLY A 29 -2.42 5.98 10.96
N TYR A 30 -1.63 6.86 10.36
CA TYR A 30 -1.23 6.78 8.96
C TYR A 30 0.23 6.37 8.82
N SER A 31 0.55 5.61 7.77
CA SER A 31 1.92 5.28 7.41
C SER A 31 2.03 5.11 5.90
N SER A 32 3.20 5.42 5.34
CA SER A 32 3.53 5.04 3.96
C SER A 32 3.69 3.53 3.78
N HIS A 33 3.66 2.76 4.88
CA HIS A 33 3.96 1.35 4.91
C HIS A 33 2.83 0.55 5.55
N GLN A 34 2.46 -0.56 4.92
CA GLN A 34 1.57 -1.57 5.47
C GLN A 34 2.31 -2.92 5.58
N SER A 35 2.18 -3.62 6.71
CA SER A 35 2.77 -4.96 6.85
C SER A 35 2.25 -5.93 5.79
N CYS A 36 3.14 -6.66 5.10
CA CYS A 36 2.75 -7.69 4.16
C CYS A 36 3.76 -8.84 4.15
N ARG A 37 3.30 -10.04 4.53
CA ARG A 37 4.17 -11.18 4.85
C ARG A 37 4.48 -12.10 3.66
N SER A 38 3.82 -11.93 2.52
CA SER A 38 4.05 -12.78 1.34
C SER A 38 3.51 -12.15 0.06
N VAL A 39 3.99 -12.63 -1.09
CA VAL A 39 3.47 -12.26 -2.42
C VAL A 39 1.97 -12.60 -2.56
N LYS A 40 1.51 -13.71 -1.98
CA LYS A 40 0.09 -14.07 -1.98
C LYS A 40 -0.76 -13.07 -1.19
N ALA A 41 -0.27 -12.61 -0.03
CA ALA A 41 -0.93 -11.56 0.74
C ALA A 41 -0.93 -10.22 -0.02
N PHE A 42 0.18 -9.90 -0.69
CA PHE A 42 0.31 -8.71 -1.53
C PHE A 42 -0.73 -8.69 -2.65
N ARG A 43 -0.86 -9.78 -3.42
CA ARG A 43 -1.90 -9.92 -4.47
C ARG A 43 -3.32 -9.72 -3.94
N ARG A 44 -3.62 -10.20 -2.72
CA ARG A 44 -4.93 -9.97 -2.08
C ARG A 44 -5.14 -8.50 -1.69
N LYS A 45 -4.08 -7.83 -1.23
CA LYS A 45 -4.12 -6.41 -0.85
C LYS A 45 -4.27 -5.50 -2.07
N LEU A 46 -3.61 -5.80 -3.19
CA LEU A 46 -3.78 -5.08 -4.46
C LEU A 46 -5.23 -5.05 -4.96
N LYS A 47 -6.03 -6.10 -4.68
CA LYS A 47 -7.46 -6.13 -5.00
C LYS A 47 -8.31 -5.13 -4.20
N LYS A 48 -7.80 -4.67 -3.06
CA LYS A 48 -8.42 -3.67 -2.18
C LYS A 48 -7.72 -2.31 -2.27
N ALA A 49 -6.60 -2.26 -2.98
CA ALA A 49 -5.81 -1.06 -3.13
C ALA A 49 -6.37 -0.20 -4.26
N PRO A 50 -6.29 1.13 -4.14
CA PRO A 50 -6.83 2.09 -5.10
C PRO A 50 -6.45 1.75 -6.54
N LYS A 51 -7.45 1.79 -7.43
CA LYS A 51 -7.27 1.50 -8.85
C LYS A 51 -6.26 2.47 -9.47
N GLY A 52 -5.29 1.92 -10.21
CA GLY A 52 -4.31 2.72 -10.96
C GLY A 52 -3.07 3.12 -10.18
N VAL A 53 -3.05 2.93 -8.85
CA VAL A 53 -1.90 3.26 -8.01
C VAL A 53 -0.91 2.11 -7.99
N LYS A 54 0.38 2.40 -8.22
CA LYS A 54 1.46 1.42 -8.12
C LYS A 54 1.86 1.18 -6.66
N PHE A 55 1.95 -0.09 -6.29
CA PHE A 55 2.43 -0.53 -5.01
C PHE A 55 3.57 -1.52 -5.16
N ILE A 56 4.39 -1.61 -4.10
CA ILE A 56 5.62 -2.38 -4.06
C ILE A 56 5.60 -3.24 -2.81
N LEU A 57 5.86 -4.53 -2.98
CA LEU A 57 6.22 -5.43 -1.89
C LEU A 57 7.73 -5.39 -1.72
N VAL A 58 8.19 -4.62 -0.73
CA VAL A 58 9.59 -4.48 -0.40
C VAL A 58 10.13 -5.81 0.14
N SER A 59 11.14 -6.33 -0.55
CA SER A 59 11.90 -7.51 -0.14
C SER A 59 13.02 -7.13 0.81
N ARG A 60 13.49 -8.09 1.60
CA ARG A 60 14.73 -7.94 2.39
C ARG A 60 15.98 -8.07 1.53
N TRP A 61 15.83 -8.63 0.33
CA TRP A 61 16.90 -8.87 -0.63
C TRP A 61 16.82 -7.79 -1.69
N VAL A 62 17.89 -6.99 -1.80
CA VAL A 62 17.97 -5.86 -2.74
C VAL A 62 17.70 -6.35 -4.17
N GLY A 63 16.82 -5.66 -4.89
CA GLY A 63 16.48 -5.96 -6.28
C GLY A 63 15.37 -7.01 -6.49
N TYR A 64 14.80 -7.55 -5.42
CA TYR A 64 13.70 -8.55 -5.49
C TYR A 64 12.35 -7.97 -5.07
N ASP A 65 12.17 -6.67 -5.26
CA ASP A 65 10.89 -6.03 -4.99
C ASP A 65 9.84 -6.48 -6.00
N VAL A 66 8.61 -6.67 -5.52
CA VAL A 66 7.49 -7.07 -6.38
C VAL A 66 6.57 -5.90 -6.56
N GLU A 67 6.41 -5.44 -7.79
CA GLU A 67 5.50 -4.36 -8.12
C GLU A 67 4.10 -4.90 -8.45
N GLY A 68 3.08 -4.06 -8.27
CA GLY A 68 1.73 -4.33 -8.74
C GLY A 68 0.83 -3.12 -8.62
N THR A 69 -0.15 -3.04 -9.52
CA THR A 69 -1.11 -1.94 -9.54
C THR A 69 -2.37 -2.32 -8.77
N GLY A 70 -2.87 -1.39 -7.96
CA GLY A 70 -4.17 -1.54 -7.31
C GLY A 70 -5.29 -1.63 -8.33
N SER A 71 -6.34 -2.37 -7.98
CA SER A 71 -7.46 -2.68 -8.88
C SER A 71 -8.83 -2.34 -8.31
N PHE A 72 -8.87 -1.81 -7.08
CA PHE A 72 -10.12 -1.44 -6.42
C PHE A 72 -10.60 -0.08 -6.92
N ALA A 73 -11.66 -0.07 -7.72
CA ALA A 73 -12.38 1.16 -8.00
C ALA A 73 -13.15 1.56 -6.73
N CYS A 74 -12.83 2.71 -6.12
CA CYS A 74 -13.77 3.33 -5.20
C CYS A 74 -15.06 3.60 -5.98
N ALA A 75 -16.18 3.05 -5.50
CA ALA A 75 -17.52 3.38 -5.97
C ALA A 75 -17.94 4.74 -5.44
#